data_AF-A0A2K3QHY4-F1
#
_entry.id   AF-A0A2K3QHY4-F1
#
_cell.length_a   1.000
_cell.length_b   1.000
_cell.length_c   1.000
_cell.angle_alpha   90.00
_cell.angle_beta   90.00
_cell.angle_gamma   90.00
#
_symmetry.space_group_name_H-M   'P 1'
#
loop_
_entity.id
_entity.type
_entity.pdbx_description
1 polymer ?
#
loop_
_entity_poly.entity_id
_entity_poly.type
_entity_poly.pdbx_seq_one_letter_code
_entity_poly.pdbx_strand_id
1 'polypeptide(L)'
;MPSESGHRLYVKGRHLSYQRSRHVTHPGTSLIKIEGVDNTDAAKYAFAMVWFEETALLIRGCSFYLGKKIAYVYRAQKEIRGSKIRVIWGKVTRPHGTFSSRAPAKHDSPLTWYPGNSGVVRAKFTSPLPTKSFGASVRVMLYPSSI
;
A
#
# COMPACT_ATOMS: atom_id res chain seq x y z
N MET A 1 34.64 3.23 1.65
CA MET A 1 33.62 3.20 2.72
C MET A 1 32.25 3.25 2.06
N PRO A 2 31.33 2.29 2.29
CA PRO A 2 29.94 2.49 1.87
C PRO A 2 29.41 3.75 2.58
N SER A 3 28.67 4.61 1.87
CA SER A 3 28.13 5.84 2.43
C SER A 3 27.28 5.54 3.67
N GLU A 4 27.53 6.24 4.78
CA GLU A 4 26.80 6.16 6.08
C GLU A 4 25.27 6.18 5.92
N SER A 5 24.77 6.83 4.86
CA SER A 5 23.40 6.71 4.38
C SER A 5 23.18 5.38 3.65
N GLY A 6 22.95 4.30 4.41
CA GLY A 6 22.56 3.02 3.83
C GLY A 6 21.35 3.19 2.88
N HIS A 7 21.48 2.74 1.63
CA HIS A 7 20.40 2.86 0.64
C HIS A 7 19.14 2.14 1.12
N ARG A 8 18.02 2.85 1.15
CA ARG A 8 16.78 2.34 1.69
C ARG A 8 16.03 1.50 0.66
N LEU A 9 16.10 0.17 0.79
CA LEU A 9 15.47 -0.79 -0.12
C LEU A 9 13.96 -1.06 0.13
N TYR A 10 13.26 -0.13 0.78
CA TYR A 10 11.84 -0.30 1.13
C TYR A 10 11.06 1.02 1.08
N VAL A 11 9.81 0.95 0.67
CA VAL A 11 8.86 2.07 0.68
C VAL A 11 8.19 2.16 2.05
N LYS A 12 7.93 3.39 2.53
CA LYS A 12 7.24 3.56 3.82
C LYS A 12 5.78 3.27 3.59
N GLY A 13 5.18 2.53 4.50
CA GLY A 13 3.73 2.45 4.64
C GLY A 13 3.31 2.86 6.04
N ARG A 14 2.04 3.20 6.19
CA ARG A 14 1.37 3.45 7.47
C ARG A 14 0.29 2.41 7.66
N HIS A 15 0.31 1.74 8.82
CA HIS A 15 -0.79 0.84 9.18
C HIS A 15 -1.98 1.68 9.65
N LEU A 16 -3.09 1.65 8.90
CA LEU A 16 -4.26 2.46 9.21
C LEU A 16 -5.14 1.75 10.24
N SER A 17 -5.64 0.58 9.85
CA SER A 17 -6.55 -0.24 10.66
C SER A 17 -6.58 -1.66 10.11
N TYR A 18 -7.37 -2.53 10.73
CA TYR A 18 -7.82 -3.75 10.05
C TYR A 18 -8.90 -3.47 9.01
N GLN A 19 -9.18 -4.44 8.14
CA GLN A 19 -10.37 -4.44 7.30
C GLN A 19 -11.60 -4.34 8.21
N ARG A 20 -12.46 -3.35 7.94
CA ARG A 20 -13.57 -3.05 8.83
C ARG A 20 -14.83 -2.68 8.06
N SER A 21 -15.97 -3.01 8.66
CA SER A 21 -17.27 -2.41 8.39
C SER A 21 -17.49 -1.27 9.41
N ARG A 22 -18.67 -0.65 9.40
CA ARG A 22 -19.06 0.36 10.39
C ARG A 22 -18.99 -0.18 11.81
N HIS A 23 -19.41 -1.44 12.02
CA HIS A 23 -19.54 -2.05 13.36
C HIS A 23 -18.57 -3.22 13.63
N VAL A 24 -17.87 -3.74 12.62
CA VAL A 24 -17.09 -4.98 12.75
C VAL A 24 -15.68 -4.80 12.19
N THR A 25 -14.67 -5.27 12.91
CA THR A 25 -13.26 -5.29 12.48
C THR A 25 -12.77 -6.72 12.25
N HIS A 26 -12.00 -6.95 11.19
CA HIS A 26 -11.48 -8.25 10.77
C HIS A 26 -9.95 -8.27 10.88
N PRO A 27 -9.37 -8.67 12.03
CA PRO A 27 -7.95 -8.52 12.32
C PRO A 27 -7.01 -9.36 11.44
N GLY A 28 -7.52 -10.38 10.74
CA GLY A 28 -6.73 -11.18 9.80
C GLY A 28 -6.25 -10.43 8.55
N THR A 29 -6.76 -9.22 8.30
CA THR A 29 -6.38 -8.37 7.16
C THR A 29 -6.16 -6.94 7.61
N SER A 30 -4.95 -6.43 7.37
CA SER A 30 -4.56 -5.05 7.68
C SER A 30 -4.69 -4.15 6.46
N LEU A 31 -5.04 -2.89 6.68
CA LEU A 31 -5.07 -1.81 5.68
C LEU A 31 -3.82 -0.96 5.83
N ILE A 32 -3.03 -0.85 4.76
CA ILE A 32 -1.75 -0.15 4.74
C ILE A 32 -1.84 0.96 3.70
N LYS A 33 -1.60 2.21 4.10
CA LYS A 33 -1.39 3.31 3.15
C LYS A 33 0.09 3.36 2.78
N ILE A 34 0.41 3.30 1.50
CA ILE A 34 1.78 3.43 1.02
C ILE A 34 2.07 4.93 0.84
N GLU A 35 3.22 5.40 1.32
CA GLU A 35 3.61 6.79 1.15
C GLU A 35 3.91 7.07 -0.34
N GLY A 36 3.39 8.20 -0.86
CA GLY A 36 3.55 8.59 -2.27
C GLY A 36 2.64 7.85 -3.25
N VAL A 37 1.68 7.04 -2.76
CA VAL A 37 0.66 6.40 -3.60
C VAL A 37 -0.68 7.00 -3.24
N ASP A 38 -1.15 7.95 -4.05
CA ASP A 38 -2.39 8.67 -3.77
C ASP A 38 -3.56 8.25 -4.67
N ASN A 39 -3.31 7.52 -5.77
CA ASN A 39 -4.33 7.06 -6.70
C ASN A 39 -4.16 5.58 -7.08
N THR A 40 -5.25 4.81 -7.04
CA THR A 40 -5.31 3.47 -7.66
C THR A 40 -5.38 3.56 -9.20
N ASP A 41 -5.90 4.67 -9.74
CA ASP A 41 -6.26 4.83 -11.17
C ASP A 41 -5.26 5.59 -12.04
N ALA A 42 -4.20 6.18 -11.49
CA ALA A 42 -3.02 6.62 -12.27
C ALA A 42 -2.26 5.43 -12.90
N ALA A 43 -2.80 4.23 -12.75
CA ALA A 43 -2.33 2.97 -13.28
C ALA A 43 -3.23 2.39 -14.40
N LYS A 44 -4.34 3.04 -14.79
CA LYS A 44 -5.32 2.42 -15.70
C LYS A 44 -5.92 3.29 -16.82
N TYR A 45 -5.86 4.63 -16.79
CA TYR A 45 -6.47 5.43 -17.86
C TYR A 45 -5.60 6.61 -18.29
N ALA A 46 -4.94 6.44 -19.43
CA ALA A 46 -4.66 7.50 -20.39
C ALA A 46 -4.99 6.91 -21.78
N PHE A 47 -6.28 6.87 -22.10
CA PHE A 47 -6.74 6.68 -23.47
C PHE A 47 -7.95 7.58 -23.70
N ALA A 48 -7.64 8.86 -23.95
CA ALA A 48 -8.44 9.70 -24.81
C ALA A 48 -7.48 10.62 -25.56
N MET A 49 -7.29 10.29 -26.84
CA MET A 49 -6.79 11.12 -27.96
C MET A 49 -5.30 11.51 -27.93
N VAL A 50 -4.46 10.74 -28.64
CA VAL A 50 -3.90 11.05 -29.98
C VAL A 50 -3.38 9.72 -30.57
N TRP A 51 -3.77 9.42 -31.82
CA TRP A 51 -3.17 8.34 -32.60
C TRP A 51 -1.83 8.83 -33.14
N PHE A 52 -0.71 8.46 -32.52
CA PHE A 52 0.59 8.33 -33.17
C PHE A 52 1.55 7.57 -32.23
N GLU A 53 2.58 6.97 -32.82
CA GLU A 53 3.46 5.93 -32.28
C GLU A 53 4.13 6.19 -30.91
N GLU A 54 4.63 5.07 -30.36
CA GLU A 54 5.68 4.93 -29.33
C GLU A 54 5.26 4.66 -27.85
N THR A 55 5.47 3.39 -27.47
CA THR A 55 5.85 2.88 -26.14
C THR A 55 5.16 3.49 -24.90
N ALA A 56 3.95 3.02 -24.59
CA ALA A 56 3.33 3.26 -23.28
C ALA A 56 3.71 2.16 -22.27
N LEU A 57 4.80 2.36 -21.53
CA LEU A 57 5.08 1.58 -20.31
C LEU A 57 4.17 2.12 -19.19
N LEU A 58 2.91 1.66 -19.16
CA LEU A 58 1.86 2.07 -18.23
C LEU A 58 2.17 1.59 -16.79
N ILE A 59 2.78 2.45 -15.97
CA ILE A 59 3.21 2.07 -14.61
C ILE A 59 2.01 1.98 -13.66
N ARG A 60 1.72 0.72 -13.37
CA ARG A 60 0.88 0.11 -12.33
C ARG A 60 1.16 0.63 -10.90
N GLY A 61 0.76 1.86 -10.56
CA GLY A 61 1.02 2.49 -9.24
C GLY A 61 0.66 1.66 -8.00
N CYS A 62 -0.46 0.92 -8.00
CA CYS A 62 -0.84 0.05 -6.88
C CYS A 62 -0.59 -1.46 -7.15
N SER A 63 -0.71 -1.89 -8.42
CA SER A 63 -0.45 -3.28 -8.80
C SER A 63 1.04 -3.67 -8.70
N PHE A 64 1.96 -2.70 -8.74
CA PHE A 64 3.39 -2.95 -8.52
C PHE A 64 3.68 -3.51 -7.12
N TYR A 65 2.92 -3.08 -6.11
CA TYR A 65 3.12 -3.50 -4.73
C TYR A 65 2.44 -4.83 -4.37
N LEU A 66 1.72 -5.45 -5.29
CA LEU A 66 1.10 -6.75 -5.05
C LEU A 66 2.14 -7.85 -4.93
N GLY A 67 1.92 -8.77 -3.99
CA GLY A 67 2.86 -9.86 -3.71
C GLY A 67 4.14 -9.45 -2.98
N LYS A 68 4.41 -8.14 -2.84
CA LYS A 68 5.58 -7.64 -2.12
C LYS A 68 5.55 -8.01 -0.64
N LYS A 69 6.74 -8.30 -0.09
CA LYS A 69 6.90 -8.56 1.34
C LYS A 69 6.71 -7.27 2.13
N ILE A 70 6.10 -7.38 3.29
CA ILE A 70 5.88 -6.26 4.20
C ILE A 70 6.33 -6.65 5.60
N ALA A 71 6.93 -5.71 6.33
CA ALA A 71 7.49 -5.95 7.66
C ALA A 71 7.06 -4.87 8.64
N TYR A 72 6.47 -5.28 9.75
CA TYR A 72 6.28 -4.44 10.92
C TYR A 72 7.43 -4.67 11.89
N VAL A 73 8.25 -3.63 12.11
CA VAL A 73 9.42 -3.68 12.98
C VAL A 73 9.07 -2.96 14.28
N TYR A 74 9.33 -3.59 15.42
CA TYR A 74 9.09 -3.01 16.74
C TYR A 74 10.21 -3.38 17.72
N ARG A 75 10.30 -2.63 18.82
CA ARG A 75 11.25 -2.89 19.90
C ARG A 75 10.52 -3.49 21.11
N ALA A 76 11.15 -4.46 21.76
CA ALA A 76 10.69 -5.07 22.99
C ALA A 76 11.75 -4.90 24.10
N GLN A 77 11.34 -4.97 25.37
CA GLN A 77 12.26 -4.81 26.50
C GLN A 77 13.26 -5.98 26.61
N LYS A 78 12.73 -7.22 26.52
CA LYS A 78 13.54 -8.44 26.58
C LYS A 78 14.26 -8.70 25.27
N GLU A 79 15.55 -8.90 25.40
CA GLU A 79 16.44 -9.30 24.31
C GLU A 79 16.21 -10.75 23.89
N ILE A 80 16.17 -10.98 22.58
CA ILE A 80 16.08 -12.31 21.99
C ILE A 80 17.12 -12.37 20.88
N ARG A 81 17.99 -13.39 20.92
CA ARG A 81 19.06 -13.63 19.92
C ARG A 81 19.94 -12.39 19.70
N GLY A 82 20.38 -11.74 20.78
CA GLY A 82 21.29 -10.59 20.70
C GLY A 82 20.64 -9.26 20.29
N SER A 83 19.30 -9.19 20.18
CA SER A 83 18.62 -7.93 19.81
C SER A 83 17.27 -7.74 20.50
N LYS A 84 16.91 -6.47 20.72
CA LYS A 84 15.60 -6.04 21.21
C LYS A 84 14.59 -5.81 20.09
N ILE A 85 15.01 -5.98 18.83
CA ILE A 85 14.20 -5.71 17.65
C ILE A 85 13.47 -6.98 17.24
N ARG A 86 12.17 -6.85 16.98
CA ARG A 86 11.32 -7.94 16.53
C ARG A 86 10.57 -7.51 15.27
N VAL A 87 10.28 -8.49 14.43
CA VAL A 87 9.65 -8.24 13.13
C VAL A 87 8.48 -9.20 12.95
N ILE A 88 7.34 -8.65 12.55
CA ILE A 88 6.21 -9.44 12.04
C ILE A 88 6.20 -9.28 10.53
N TRP A 89 6.33 -10.41 9.84
CA TRP A 89 6.35 -10.45 8.38
C TRP A 89 4.96 -10.66 7.81
N GLY A 90 4.74 -10.14 6.61
CA GLY A 90 3.53 -10.31 5.85
C GLY A 90 3.76 -10.17 4.35
N LYS A 91 2.65 -10.18 3.63
CA LYS A 91 2.60 -9.89 2.19
C LYS A 91 1.47 -8.94 1.87
N VAL A 92 1.69 -8.09 0.88
CA VAL A 92 0.62 -7.29 0.26
C VAL A 92 -0.22 -8.21 -0.62
N THR A 93 -1.54 -8.16 -0.48
CA THR A 93 -2.46 -9.12 -1.11
C THR A 93 -3.29 -8.53 -2.24
N ARG A 94 -3.89 -7.35 -2.03
CA ARG A 94 -4.78 -6.71 -3.01
C ARG A 94 -4.89 -5.21 -2.73
N PRO A 95 -5.18 -4.36 -3.74
CA PRO A 95 -5.56 -2.98 -3.48
C PRO A 95 -6.84 -2.92 -2.62
N HIS A 96 -6.99 -1.83 -1.87
CA HIS A 96 -8.19 -1.51 -1.13
C HIS A 96 -8.77 -0.18 -1.60
N GLY A 97 -9.98 -0.24 -2.14
CA GLY A 97 -10.71 0.88 -2.72
C GLY A 97 -11.69 0.33 -3.74
N THR A 98 -12.71 1.09 -4.09
CA THR A 98 -13.65 0.70 -5.12
C THR A 98 -13.11 1.19 -6.46
N PHE A 99 -12.87 0.28 -7.40
CA PHE A 99 -12.72 0.64 -8.80
C PHE A 99 -14.13 0.92 -9.32
N SER A 100 -14.58 2.17 -9.28
CA SER A 100 -15.83 2.52 -9.95
C SER A 100 -15.56 2.57 -11.44
N SER A 101 -15.87 1.49 -12.16
CA SER A 101 -16.02 1.54 -13.63
C SER A 101 -17.26 2.34 -14.05
N ARG A 102 -18.14 2.68 -13.10
CA ARG A 102 -19.26 3.57 -13.32
C ARG A 102 -18.72 5.00 -13.30
N ALA A 103 -18.72 5.64 -14.46
CA ALA A 103 -18.85 7.10 -14.48
C ALA A 103 -20.06 7.46 -13.59
N PRO A 104 -19.95 8.47 -12.72
CA PRO A 104 -21.08 8.88 -11.90
C PRO A 104 -22.28 9.16 -12.81
N ALA A 105 -23.47 8.73 -12.37
CA ALA A 105 -24.69 9.21 -12.97
C ALA A 105 -24.64 10.74 -12.94
N LYS A 106 -24.74 11.38 -14.13
CA LYS A 106 -24.67 12.83 -14.30
C LYS A 106 -25.52 13.52 -13.23
N HIS A 107 -24.89 14.39 -12.44
CA HIS A 107 -25.58 15.45 -11.72
C HIS A 107 -24.85 16.74 -12.09
N ASP A 108 -25.60 17.70 -12.63
CA ASP A 108 -25.12 18.85 -13.41
C ASP A 108 -24.36 19.90 -12.58
N SER A 109 -23.16 19.58 -12.11
CA SER A 109 -22.30 20.51 -11.37
C SER A 109 -20.85 20.41 -11.84
N PRO A 110 -20.29 21.42 -12.52
CA PRO A 110 -19.01 21.29 -13.24
C PRO A 110 -17.76 21.49 -12.36
N LEU A 111 -17.79 21.23 -11.05
CA LEU A 111 -16.64 21.52 -10.16
C LEU A 111 -16.26 20.43 -9.13
N THR A 112 -16.63 19.16 -9.32
CA THR A 112 -16.08 18.09 -8.46
C THR A 112 -15.10 17.21 -9.23
N TRP A 113 -13.81 17.57 -9.15
CA TRP A 113 -12.71 16.61 -9.32
C TRP A 113 -12.96 15.43 -8.35
N TYR A 114 -12.96 14.19 -8.85
CA TYR A 114 -13.23 12.99 -8.02
C TYR A 114 -11.92 12.29 -7.60
N PRO A 115 -11.38 12.51 -6.38
CA PRO A 115 -10.29 11.70 -5.82
C PRO A 115 -10.88 10.50 -5.07
N GLY A 116 -11.17 9.42 -5.78
CA GLY A 116 -11.88 8.26 -5.20
C GLY A 116 -11.04 7.14 -4.58
N ASN A 117 -9.70 7.19 -4.64
CA ASN A 117 -8.89 5.98 -4.37
C ASN A 117 -7.52 6.26 -3.71
N SER A 118 -7.47 6.27 -2.38
CA SER A 118 -6.34 6.73 -1.53
C SER A 118 -5.07 5.86 -1.47
N GLY A 119 -4.81 5.02 -2.49
CA GLY A 119 -3.60 4.20 -2.58
C GLY A 119 -3.40 3.20 -1.43
N VAL A 120 -4.49 2.79 -0.77
CA VAL A 120 -4.46 1.84 0.34
C VAL A 120 -4.41 0.41 -0.20
N VAL A 121 -3.63 -0.45 0.44
CA VAL A 121 -3.53 -1.87 0.12
C VAL A 121 -3.94 -2.73 1.31
N ARG A 122 -4.46 -3.93 1.03
CA ARG A 122 -4.67 -4.98 2.04
C ARG A 122 -3.41 -5.82 2.18
N ALA A 123 -2.95 -5.99 3.40
CA ALA A 123 -1.84 -6.87 3.75
C ALA A 123 -2.32 -7.99 4.68
N LYS A 124 -1.74 -9.18 4.51
CA LYS A 124 -1.88 -10.30 5.45
C LYS A 124 -0.52 -10.57 6.07
N PHE A 125 -0.48 -10.57 7.40
CA PHE A 125 0.71 -10.90 8.18
C PHE A 125 0.65 -12.36 8.64
N THR A 126 1.80 -12.94 8.98
CA THR A 126 1.88 -14.31 9.52
C THR A 126 1.11 -14.42 10.84
N SER A 127 1.23 -13.41 11.69
CA SER A 127 0.36 -13.16 12.83
C SER A 127 -0.29 -11.79 12.67
N PRO A 128 -1.57 -11.62 13.05
CA PRO A 128 -2.23 -10.32 12.97
C PRO A 128 -1.45 -9.29 13.78
N LEU A 129 -1.25 -8.11 13.21
CA LEU A 129 -0.51 -7.04 13.89
C LEU A 129 -1.25 -6.65 15.18
N PRO A 130 -0.56 -6.23 16.25
CA PRO A 130 -1.22 -5.70 17.45
C PRO A 130 -1.89 -4.35 17.17
N THR A 131 -2.96 -4.00 17.88
CA THR A 131 -3.67 -2.70 17.72
C THR A 131 -2.77 -1.48 17.99
N LYS A 132 -1.76 -1.63 18.85
CA LYS A 132 -0.71 -0.62 19.09
C LYS A 132 0.04 -0.20 17.81
N SER A 133 -0.01 -1.03 16.76
CA SER A 133 0.64 -0.72 15.48
C SER A 133 -0.15 0.24 14.58
N PHE A 134 -1.37 0.65 14.94
CA PHE A 134 -2.08 1.68 14.17
C PHE A 134 -1.33 3.00 14.18
N GLY A 135 -1.24 3.66 13.02
CA GLY A 135 -0.41 4.84 12.77
C GLY A 135 1.09 4.56 12.68
N ALA A 136 1.56 3.37 13.07
CA ALA A 136 2.97 3.02 13.01
C ALA A 136 3.45 2.84 11.57
N SER A 137 4.74 3.09 11.37
CA SER A 137 5.40 2.86 10.09
C SER A 137 5.61 1.37 9.84
N VAL A 138 5.28 0.93 8.64
CA VAL A 138 5.51 -0.42 8.14
C VAL A 138 6.44 -0.33 6.93
N ARG A 139 7.31 -1.33 6.76
CA ARG A 139 8.27 -1.39 5.66
C ARG A 139 7.70 -2.24 4.53
N VAL A 140 7.34 -1.63 3.41
CA VAL A 140 6.93 -2.36 2.20
C VAL A 140 8.18 -2.59 1.36
N MET A 141 8.58 -3.84 1.21
CA MET A 141 9.79 -4.21 0.48
C MET A 141 9.55 -4.12 -1.02
N LEU A 142 10.62 -3.92 -1.80
CA LEU A 142 10.54 -3.95 -3.27
C LEU A 142 10.62 -5.37 -3.86
N TYR A 143 10.88 -6.37 -3.01
CA TYR A 143 10.95 -7.78 -3.38
C TYR A 143 9.72 -8.57 -2.88
N PRO A 144 9.40 -9.74 -3.48
CA PRO A 144 10.00 -10.30 -4.71
C PRO A 144 9.75 -9.40 -5.92
N SER A 145 10.74 -9.26 -6.81
CA SER A 145 10.57 -8.43 -8.02
C SER A 145 9.56 -9.07 -8.96
N SER A 146 8.77 -8.23 -9.64
CA SER A 146 7.78 -8.63 -10.65
C SER A 146 7.80 -7.64 -11.84
N ILE A 147 8.89 -6.86 -11.93
CA ILE A 147 9.26 -6.07 -13.11
C ILE A 147 9.97 -7.02 -14.06
#